data_AF-A0A372RL99-F1
#
_entry.id   AF-A0A372RL99-F1
#
_cell.length_a   1.000
_cell.length_b   1.000
_cell.length_c   1.000
_cell.angle_alpha   90.00
_cell.angle_beta   90.00
_cell.angle_gamma   90.00
#
_symmetry.space_group_name_H-M   'P 1'
#
loop_
_entity.id
_entity.type
_entity.pdbx_description
1 polymer ?
#
loop_
_entity_poly.entity_id
_entity_poly.type
_entity_poly.pdbx_seq_one_letter_code
_entity_poly.pdbx_strand_id
1 'polypeptide(L)'
;MDLDNLIRDPSFCVDYELIQKCQLETLIPNMVVEWVPYSNLENIKYLTKGRFSKIYISDWINGRYDEWDSGKKQLRRVETWNTKFNY
;
A
#
# COMPACT_ATOMS: atom_id res chain seq x y z
N MET A 1 13.80 4.33 -15.31
CA MET A 1 12.34 4.32 -15.56
C MET A 1 11.73 3.85 -14.26
N ASP A 2 11.32 4.78 -13.40
CA ASP A 2 10.75 4.45 -12.10
C ASP A 2 9.33 3.95 -12.30
N LEU A 3 9.02 2.75 -11.80
CA LEU A 3 7.66 2.19 -11.82
C LEU A 3 6.64 3.13 -11.17
N ASP A 4 7.07 3.99 -10.26
CA ASP A 4 6.23 4.98 -9.58
C ASP A 4 5.70 6.08 -10.51
N ASN A 5 6.41 6.38 -11.62
CA ASN A 5 5.95 7.34 -12.62
C ASN A 5 4.97 6.70 -13.64
N LEU A 6 4.98 5.36 -13.76
CA LEU A 6 4.08 4.64 -14.67
C LEU A 6 2.62 4.64 -14.15
N ILE A 7 2.43 4.73 -12.83
CA ILE A 7 1.10 4.78 -12.17
C ILE A 7 0.40 6.13 -12.39
N ARG A 8 1.15 7.19 -12.72
CA ARG A 8 0.60 8.51 -13.06
C ARG A 8 0.28 8.67 -14.54
N ASP A 9 0.56 7.68 -15.38
CA ASP A 9 0.22 7.71 -16.79
C ASP A 9 -1.28 7.38 -16.98
N PRO A 10 -2.09 8.31 -17.56
CA PRO A 10 -3.50 8.11 -17.89
C PRO A 10 -3.81 6.82 -18.66
N SER A 11 -2.82 6.29 -19.37
CA SER A 11 -2.93 5.12 -20.24
C SER A 11 -2.96 3.78 -19.49
N PHE A 12 -2.63 3.77 -18.19
CA PHE A 12 -2.67 2.59 -17.29
C PHE A 12 -3.74 2.71 -16.18
N CYS A 13 -4.60 3.73 -16.23
CA CYS A 13 -5.47 4.17 -15.12
C CYS A 13 -6.65 3.27 -14.69
N VAL A 14 -6.79 2.08 -15.27
CA VAL A 14 -7.91 1.17 -14.91
C VAL A 14 -7.83 0.75 -13.43
N ASP A 15 -6.61 0.55 -12.91
CA ASP A 15 -6.41 0.08 -11.53
C ASP A 15 -6.67 1.17 -10.49
N TYR A 16 -6.31 2.43 -10.77
CA TYR A 16 -6.49 3.54 -9.82
C TYR A 16 -7.97 3.90 -9.62
N GLU A 17 -8.75 3.94 -10.70
CA GLU A 17 -10.20 4.19 -10.62
C GLU A 17 -10.92 3.08 -9.85
N LEU A 18 -10.51 1.82 -10.05
CA LEU A 18 -11.07 0.69 -9.34
C LEU A 18 -10.76 0.74 -7.84
N ILE A 19 -9.51 1.05 -7.47
CA ILE A 19 -9.11 1.18 -6.06
C ILE A 19 -9.89 2.31 -5.39
N GLN A 20 -10.02 3.47 -6.05
CA GLN A 20 -10.81 4.57 -5.49
C GLN A 20 -12.28 4.20 -5.30
N LYS A 21 -12.87 3.48 -6.27
CA LYS A 21 -14.24 2.98 -6.14
C LYS A 21 -14.39 2.01 -4.97
N CYS A 22 -13.47 1.05 -4.83
CA CYS A 22 -13.47 0.13 -3.69
C CYS A 22 -13.35 0.87 -2.35
N GLN A 23 -12.52 1.92 -2.27
CA GLN A 23 -12.38 2.75 -1.06
C GLN A 23 -13.68 3.49 -0.71
N LEU A 24 -14.44 3.97 -1.70
CA LEU A 24 -15.73 4.64 -1.49
C LEU A 24 -16.86 3.67 -1.08
N GLU A 25 -16.84 2.44 -1.60
CA GLU A 25 -17.84 1.41 -1.30
C GLU A 25 -17.55 0.66 0.01
N THR A 26 -16.35 0.82 0.58
CA THR A 26 -15.96 0.12 1.81
C THR A 26 -16.67 0.72 3.02
N LEU A 27 -17.45 -0.11 3.72
CA LEU A 27 -18.20 0.29 4.93
C LEU A 27 -17.41 0.10 6.22
N ILE A 28 -16.30 -0.65 6.20
CA ILE A 28 -15.54 -1.02 7.40
C ILE A 28 -14.06 -0.62 7.24
N PRO A 29 -13.47 0.16 8.18
CA PRO A 29 -12.11 0.66 8.08
C PRO A 29 -11.02 -0.40 7.82
N ASN A 30 -11.22 -1.63 8.30
CA ASN A 30 -10.28 -2.75 8.15
C ASN A 30 -10.37 -3.48 6.80
N MET A 31 -11.28 -3.08 5.92
CA MET A 31 -11.45 -3.66 4.58
C MET A 31 -11.05 -2.69 3.46
N VAL A 32 -10.47 -1.55 3.82
CA VAL A 32 -10.07 -0.53 2.84
C VAL A 32 -8.88 -1.06 2.03
N VAL A 33 -9.06 -1.10 0.72
CA VAL A 33 -8.00 -1.48 -0.23
C VAL A 33 -7.00 -0.33 -0.34
N GLU A 34 -5.72 -0.63 -0.14
CA GLU A 34 -4.62 0.33 -0.28
C GLU A 34 -3.65 -0.12 -1.37
N TRP A 35 -3.27 0.83 -2.22
CA TRP A 35 -2.14 0.64 -3.13
C TRP A 35 -0.83 0.89 -2.40
N VAL A 36 0.09 -0.08 -2.43
CA VAL A 36 1.43 0.05 -1.85
C VAL A 36 2.45 0.21 -2.99
N PRO A 37 3.12 1.38 -3.09
CA PRO A 37 4.22 1.56 -4.02
C PRO A 37 5.34 0.55 -3.77
N TYR A 38 5.92 0.01 -4.84
CA TYR A 38 7.01 -0.96 -4.74
C TYR A 38 8.24 -0.37 -4.03
N SER A 39 8.49 0.94 -4.20
CA SER A 39 9.54 1.68 -3.52
C SER A 39 9.42 1.69 -1.99
N ASN A 40 8.26 1.36 -1.43
CA ASN A 40 8.04 1.24 0.01
C ASN A 40 8.28 -0.20 0.55
N LEU A 41 8.73 -1.12 -0.31
CA LEU A 41 9.02 -2.50 0.08
C LEU A 41 10.54 -2.72 0.18
N GLU A 42 10.98 -3.25 1.31
CA GLU A 42 12.38 -3.57 1.60
C GLU A 42 12.56 -5.08 1.83
N ASN A 43 13.82 -5.52 1.83
CA ASN A 43 14.20 -6.91 2.14
C ASN A 43 13.43 -7.97 1.33
N ILE A 44 13.14 -7.65 0.07
CA ILE A 44 12.33 -8.49 -0.83
C ILE A 44 13.06 -9.81 -1.10
N LYS A 45 12.46 -10.93 -0.65
CA LYS A 45 13.00 -12.28 -0.81
C LYS A 45 11.99 -13.17 -1.51
N TYR A 46 12.47 -13.97 -2.45
CA TYR A 46 11.64 -14.98 -3.11
C TYR A 46 11.27 -16.09 -2.13
N LEU A 47 9.99 -16.44 -2.10
CA LEU A 47 9.48 -17.53 -1.27
C LEU A 47 9.19 -18.78 -2.11
N THR A 48 8.33 -18.67 -3.12
CA THR A 48 7.92 -19.81 -3.96
C THR A 48 7.22 -19.36 -5.24
N LYS A 49 6.96 -20.28 -6.16
CA LYS A 49 6.23 -20.05 -7.40
C LYS A 49 5.02 -20.98 -7.44
N GLY A 50 3.83 -20.39 -7.54
CA GLY A 50 2.60 -21.09 -7.85
C GLY A 50 2.38 -21.25 -9.35
N ARG A 51 1.20 -21.77 -9.73
CA ARG A 51 0.82 -21.99 -11.13
C ARG A 51 0.71 -20.68 -11.92
N PHE A 52 0.25 -19.62 -11.28
CA PHE A 52 -0.06 -18.33 -11.92
C PHE A 52 0.78 -17.15 -11.42
N SER A 53 1.58 -17.34 -10.36
CA SER A 53 2.29 -16.23 -9.71
C SER A 53 3.57 -16.70 -9.01
N LYS A 54 4.46 -15.73 -8.74
CA LYS A 54 5.58 -15.89 -7.82
C LYS A 54 5.23 -15.17 -6.52
N ILE A 55 5.60 -15.77 -5.39
CA ILE A 55 5.37 -15.24 -4.05
C ILE A 55 6.71 -14.74 -3.53
N TYR A 56 6.69 -13.52 -3.02
CA TYR A 56 7.81 -12.87 -2.35
C TYR A 56 7.37 -12.45 -0.95
N ILE A 57 8.31 -12.40 -0.01
CA ILE A 57 8.15 -11.76 1.29
C ILE A 57 8.96 -10.48 1.31
N SER A 58 8.45 -9.44 1.95
CA SER A 58 9.08 -8.12 2.01
C SER A 58 8.64 -7.38 3.26
N ASP A 59 9.49 -6.49 3.76
CA ASP A 59 9.15 -5.55 4.83
C ASP A 59 8.49 -4.32 4.21
N TRP A 60 7.42 -3.82 4.83
CA TRP A 60 6.74 -2.61 4.39
C TRP A 60 7.07 -1.44 5.31
N ILE A 61 7.83 -0.46 4.80
CA ILE A 61 8.43 0.61 5.62
C ILE A 61 7.39 1.52 6.29
N ASN A 62 6.22 1.69 5.66
CA ASN A 62 5.16 2.55 6.21
C ASN A 62 4.28 1.81 7.24
N GLY A 63 4.56 0.53 7.51
CA GLY A 63 3.82 -0.28 8.48
C GLY A 63 2.35 -0.49 8.12
N ARG A 64 1.60 -1.10 9.04
CA ARG A 64 0.15 -1.30 8.87
C ARG A 64 -0.63 0.00 9.17
N TYR A 65 -1.76 0.18 8.50
CA TYR A 65 -2.73 1.19 8.90
C TYR A 65 -3.51 0.74 10.15
N ASP A 66 -4.04 1.71 10.89
CA ASP A 66 -4.85 1.49 12.10
C ASP A 66 -6.33 1.77 11.83
N GLU A 67 -6.60 2.92 11.21
CA GLU A 67 -7.97 3.40 10.98
C GLU A 67 -8.11 4.18 9.66
N TRP A 68 -9.33 4.25 9.17
CA TRP A 68 -9.72 5.05 8.01
C TRP A 68 -10.31 6.38 8.49
N ASP A 69 -9.69 7.50 8.10
CA ASP A 69 -10.25 8.83 8.30
C ASP A 69 -11.21 9.14 7.15
N SER A 70 -12.51 8.96 7.38
CA SER A 70 -13.55 9.22 6.38
C SER A 70 -13.70 10.70 6.00
N GLY A 71 -13.28 11.62 6.87
CA GLY A 71 -13.33 13.07 6.62
C GLY A 71 -12.23 13.51 5.66
N LYS A 72 -11.01 12.99 5.85
CA LYS A 72 -9.86 13.25 4.96
C LYS A 72 -9.79 12.29 3.78
N LYS A 73 -10.55 11.19 3.82
CA LYS A 73 -10.48 10.06 2.89
C LYS A 73 -9.06 9.49 2.80
N GLN A 74 -8.44 9.27 3.95
CA GLN A 74 -7.05 8.83 4.08
C GLN A 74 -6.89 7.77 5.17
N LEU A 75 -5.95 6.84 4.96
CA LEU A 75 -5.57 5.85 5.96
C LEU A 75 -4.65 6.49 7.00
N ARG A 76 -5.00 6.37 8.27
CA ARG A 76 -4.13 6.74 9.39
C ARG A 76 -3.30 5.52 9.79
N ARG A 77 -2.01 5.75 9.92
CA ARG A 77 -1.03 4.71 10.27
C ARG A 77 -0.74 4.77 11.76
N VAL A 78 -0.45 3.62 12.34
CA VAL A 78 0.16 3.58 13.67
C VAL A 78 1.51 4.25 13.54
N GLU A 79 1.74 5.36 14.23
CA GLU A 79 3.09 5.84 14.44
C GLU A 79 3.84 4.72 15.18
N THR A 80 4.63 3.93 14.47
CA THR A 80 5.59 3.06 15.14
C THR A 80 6.43 3.96 16.04
N TRP A 81 6.57 3.59 17.31
CA TRP A 81 7.41 4.25 18.31
C TRP A 81 8.89 4.25 17.87
N ASN A 82 9.23 4.89 16.77
CA ASN A 82 10.56 5.38 16.46
C ASN A 82 10.62 6.79 17.04
N THR A 83 10.45 6.86 18.36
CA THR A 83 10.81 8.05 19.11
C THR A 83 12.27 8.31 18.78
N LYS A 84 12.53 9.53 18.31
CA LYS A 84 13.85 10.13 18.22
C LYS A 84 14.54 10.06 19.59
N PHE A 85 15.13 8.93 19.96
CA PHE A 85 16.16 8.90 20.97
C PHE A 85 17.49 9.13 20.25
N ASN A 86 17.74 10.40 19.97
CA ASN A 86 19.10 10.88 19.70
C ASN A 86 19.83 10.82 21.06
N TYR A 87 20.80 9.93 21.20
CA TYR A 87 21.89 10.05 22.16
C TYR A 87 23.11 10.61 21.44
#